data_AF-A0A6J4U1C5-F1
#
_entry.id   AF-A0A6J4U1C5-F1
#
_cell.length_a   1.000
_cell.length_b   1.000
_cell.length_c   1.000
_cell.angle_alpha   90.00
_cell.angle_beta   90.00
_cell.angle_gamma   90.00
#
_symmetry.space_group_name_H-M   'P 1'
#
loop_
_entity.id
_entity.type
_entity.pdbx_description
1 polymer ?
#
loop_
_entity_poly.entity_id
_entity_poly.type
_entity_poly.pdbx_seq_one_letter_code
_entity_poly.pdbx_strand_id
1 'polypeptide(L)'
;STARAEIKQKQLAEMMTKPEDGRLYRTIVNRVWAQLMGRGLVEPVDIMDNEPWSQDLLDWMAFNFVQNKSDIKELIYMITTSNTYQLPSVGFKEPEQIFVKDYTFKGMLRRRMSAEQFADAVSSIVAPVFPDSLVKYNPFAKSIVEKSVVKKSIAKKSSNKKSDTDKLAGEKLAADRLVAEKLVAEKLVAEKSILLYPRASLVVNNSFLTALGRPNRETVSTSRESQANLLQALELTNGERFNTVLKKGAEDWKKKYRQGDVIIKEIYRKALGREPQQKEFKVAKQVLGDSPGTEAIGDLFWAIMLLPEFQIIY
;
A
#
# COMPACT_ATOMS: atom_id res chain seq x y z
N SER A 1 4.54 39.28 5.24
CA SER A 1 3.57 39.06 6.34
C SER A 1 2.97 37.65 6.30
N THR A 2 3.80 36.61 6.32
CA THR A 2 3.41 35.19 6.16
C THR A 2 2.90 34.51 7.44
N ALA A 3 3.18 35.08 8.61
CA ALA A 3 2.80 34.52 9.91
C ALA A 3 1.27 34.41 10.17
N ARG A 4 0.44 35.18 9.44
CA ARG A 4 -1.03 35.19 9.65
C ARG A 4 -1.73 33.94 9.10
N ALA A 5 -1.13 33.24 8.13
CA ALA A 5 -1.70 32.04 7.53
C ALA A 5 -1.50 30.81 8.41
N GLU A 6 -0.27 30.60 8.92
CA GLU A 6 0.05 29.47 9.80
C GLU A 6 -0.74 29.49 11.10
N ILE A 7 -0.90 30.68 11.71
CA ILE A 7 -1.69 30.84 12.95
C ILE A 7 -3.16 30.51 12.69
N LYS A 8 -3.75 30.98 11.58
CA LYS A 8 -5.13 30.68 11.21
C LYS A 8 -5.33 29.20 10.90
N GLN A 9 -4.38 28.56 10.22
CA GLN A 9 -4.41 27.12 9.95
C GLN A 9 -4.35 26.32 11.25
N LYS A 10 -3.51 26.72 12.21
CA LYS A 10 -3.41 26.07 13.51
C LYS A 10 -4.71 26.23 14.31
N GLN A 11 -5.29 27.42 14.36
CA GLN A 11 -6.56 27.67 15.04
C GLN A 11 -7.72 26.88 14.40
N LEU A 12 -7.75 26.81 13.06
CA LEU A 12 -8.74 26.00 12.35
C LEU A 12 -8.55 24.51 12.65
N ALA A 13 -7.31 24.00 12.63
CA ALA A 13 -7.01 22.62 12.98
C ALA A 13 -7.48 22.31 14.41
N GLU A 14 -7.13 23.16 15.38
CA GLU A 14 -7.55 23.03 16.78
C GLU A 14 -9.08 23.02 16.92
N MET A 15 -9.81 23.83 16.15
CA MET A 15 -11.28 23.85 16.14
C MET A 15 -11.88 22.59 15.52
N MET A 16 -11.34 22.11 14.40
CA MET A 16 -11.83 20.93 13.69
C MET A 16 -11.51 19.62 14.42
N THR A 17 -10.46 19.59 15.24
CA THR A 17 -10.07 18.40 16.01
C THR A 17 -10.68 18.35 17.40
N LYS A 18 -11.62 19.25 17.74
CA LYS A 18 -12.29 19.19 19.03
C LYS A 18 -13.16 17.93 19.09
N PRO A 19 -13.11 17.16 20.19
CA PRO A 19 -14.00 16.01 20.41
C PRO A 19 -15.49 16.37 20.28
N GLU A 20 -15.85 17.63 20.56
CA GLU A 20 -17.21 18.15 20.40
C GLU A 20 -17.67 18.21 18.94
N ASP A 21 -16.74 18.36 17.98
CA ASP A 21 -17.04 18.32 16.54
C ASP A 21 -17.01 16.86 16.06
N GLY A 22 -18.11 16.15 16.30
CA GLY A 22 -18.27 14.74 15.93
C GLY A 22 -18.16 14.45 14.43
N ARG A 23 -18.24 15.47 13.57
CA ARG A 23 -18.23 15.30 12.11
C ARG A 23 -16.91 14.74 11.60
N LEU A 24 -15.78 15.21 12.13
CA LEU A 24 -14.45 14.73 11.70
C LEU A 24 -14.31 13.22 11.95
N TYR A 25 -14.64 12.78 13.17
CA TYR A 25 -14.50 11.39 13.58
C TYR A 25 -15.46 10.46 12.83
N ARG A 26 -16.72 10.87 12.66
CA ARG A 26 -17.69 10.17 11.80
C ARG A 26 -17.17 10.02 10.37
N THR A 27 -16.57 11.07 9.82
CA THR A 27 -16.02 11.06 8.45
C THR A 27 -14.85 10.08 8.33
N ILE A 28 -13.92 10.09 9.30
CA ILE A 28 -12.76 9.17 9.30
C ILE A 28 -13.24 7.72 9.42
N VAL A 29 -14.13 7.44 10.38
CA VAL A 29 -14.72 6.11 10.57
C VAL A 29 -15.41 5.64 9.31
N ASN A 30 -16.26 6.48 8.70
CA ASN A 30 -16.97 6.15 7.47
C ASN A 30 -16.01 5.83 6.31
N ARG A 31 -14.92 6.60 6.16
CA ARG A 31 -13.91 6.37 5.11
C ARG A 31 -13.12 5.08 5.33
N VAL A 32 -12.71 4.79 6.56
CA VAL A 32 -12.01 3.53 6.88
C VAL A 32 -12.94 2.34 6.68
N TRP A 33 -14.20 2.45 7.12
CA TRP A 33 -15.22 1.45 6.88
C TRP A 33 -15.43 1.21 5.38
N ALA A 34 -15.62 2.27 4.59
CA ALA A 34 -15.79 2.17 3.14
C ALA A 34 -14.58 1.53 2.46
N GLN A 35 -13.36 1.86 2.91
CA GLN A 35 -12.15 1.26 2.35
C GLN A 35 -12.04 -0.24 2.63
N LEU A 36 -12.59 -0.73 3.75
CA LEU A 36 -12.56 -2.14 4.14
C LEU A 36 -13.75 -2.92 3.58
N MET A 37 -14.97 -2.40 3.76
CA MET A 37 -16.23 -3.06 3.37
C MET A 37 -16.61 -2.80 1.90
N GLY A 38 -15.97 -1.83 1.24
CA GLY A 38 -16.24 -1.43 -0.14
C GLY A 38 -17.41 -0.45 -0.33
N ARG A 39 -18.14 -0.13 0.75
CA ARG A 39 -19.22 0.87 0.81
C ARG A 39 -19.21 1.56 2.17
N GLY A 40 -19.40 2.89 2.19
CA GLY A 40 -19.55 3.65 3.43
C GLY A 40 -20.87 3.39 4.15
N LEU A 41 -20.89 3.61 5.47
CA LEU A 41 -22.14 3.73 6.22
C LEU A 41 -22.95 4.93 5.71
N VAL A 42 -22.26 6.05 5.42
CA VAL A 42 -22.80 7.14 4.60
C VAL A 42 -22.18 7.04 3.22
N GLU A 43 -23.00 7.08 2.17
CA GLU A 43 -22.54 7.10 0.79
C GLU A 43 -23.27 8.17 -0.02
N PRO A 44 -22.58 8.96 -0.87
CA PRO A 44 -21.12 8.98 -1.09
C PRO A 44 -20.32 9.37 0.16
N VAL A 45 -19.11 8.82 0.31
CA VAL A 45 -18.25 9.06 1.50
C VAL A 45 -17.85 10.52 1.73
N ASP A 46 -18.02 11.38 0.71
CA ASP A 46 -17.72 12.82 0.80
C ASP A 46 -18.94 13.66 1.17
N ILE A 47 -20.15 13.11 1.04
CA ILE A 47 -21.41 13.81 1.32
C ILE A 47 -21.94 13.29 2.66
N MET A 48 -21.27 13.69 3.73
CA MET A 48 -21.59 13.25 5.11
C MET A 48 -22.91 13.82 5.65
N ASP A 49 -23.60 14.67 4.89
CA ASP A 49 -24.94 15.18 5.21
C ASP A 49 -26.07 14.21 4.79
N ASN A 50 -25.73 13.17 4.01
CA ASN A 50 -26.67 12.10 3.69
C ASN A 50 -27.00 11.24 4.92
N GLU A 51 -28.16 10.61 4.88
CA GLU A 51 -28.56 9.66 5.91
C GLU A 51 -27.62 8.42 5.90
N PRO A 52 -26.99 8.07 7.03
CA PRO A 52 -26.23 6.85 7.16
C PRO A 52 -27.17 5.65 7.18
N TRP A 53 -26.65 4.52 6.72
CA TRP A 53 -27.29 3.22 6.83
C TRP A 53 -27.69 2.87 8.28
N SER A 54 -26.88 3.28 9.26
CA SER A 54 -27.22 3.19 10.69
C SER A 54 -26.55 4.34 11.45
N GLN A 55 -27.37 5.25 11.99
CA GLN A 55 -26.90 6.37 12.83
C GLN A 55 -26.20 5.85 14.09
N ASP A 56 -26.85 4.94 14.82
CA ASP A 56 -26.34 4.41 16.09
C ASP A 56 -24.98 3.74 15.94
N LEU A 57 -24.78 2.96 14.87
CA LEU A 57 -23.52 2.30 14.60
C LEU A 57 -22.41 3.33 14.30
N LEU A 58 -22.68 4.30 13.42
CA LEU A 58 -21.71 5.33 13.05
C LEU A 58 -21.30 6.16 14.28
N ASP A 59 -22.27 6.51 15.12
CA ASP A 59 -22.06 7.31 16.33
C ASP A 59 -21.29 6.55 17.39
N TRP A 60 -21.64 5.28 17.62
CA TRP A 60 -20.93 4.42 18.54
C TRP A 60 -19.48 4.21 18.09
N MET A 61 -19.24 3.95 16.80
CA MET A 61 -17.89 3.78 16.27
C MET A 61 -17.07 5.07 16.36
N ALA A 62 -17.67 6.23 16.06
CA ALA A 62 -17.01 7.52 16.21
C ALA A 62 -16.66 7.82 17.67
N PHE A 63 -17.58 7.55 18.60
CA PHE A 63 -17.33 7.67 20.03
C PHE A 63 -16.19 6.76 20.49
N ASN A 64 -16.22 5.47 20.12
CA ASN A 64 -15.16 4.52 20.43
C ASN A 64 -13.80 4.96 19.87
N PHE A 65 -13.77 5.46 18.64
CA PHE A 65 -12.56 5.96 18.00
C PHE A 65 -11.95 7.15 18.76
N VAL A 66 -12.78 8.08 19.25
CA VAL A 66 -12.33 9.19 20.11
C VAL A 66 -11.79 8.69 21.45
N GLN A 67 -12.51 7.78 22.12
CA GLN A 67 -12.07 7.19 23.40
C GLN A 67 -10.73 6.46 23.27
N ASN A 68 -10.50 5.81 22.12
CA ASN A 68 -9.25 5.14 21.77
C ASN A 68 -8.19 6.09 21.18
N LYS A 69 -8.25 7.39 21.51
CA LYS A 69 -7.27 8.41 21.11
C LYS A 69 -7.08 8.55 19.59
N SER A 70 -8.13 8.27 18.83
CA SER A 70 -8.11 8.33 17.36
C SER A 70 -7.09 7.39 16.72
N ASP A 71 -6.83 6.22 17.33
CA ASP A 71 -5.93 5.20 16.77
C ASP A 71 -6.59 4.46 15.60
N ILE A 72 -6.13 4.75 14.38
CA ILE A 72 -6.63 4.13 13.15
C ILE A 72 -6.37 2.62 13.14
N LYS A 73 -5.28 2.14 13.76
CA LYS A 73 -4.97 0.70 13.79
C LYS A 73 -5.98 -0.05 14.64
N GLU A 74 -6.37 0.51 15.77
CA GLU A 74 -7.38 -0.07 16.65
C GLU A 74 -8.75 -0.09 15.96
N LEU A 75 -9.11 0.99 15.26
CA LEU A 75 -10.32 1.03 14.44
C LEU A 75 -10.32 -0.07 13.35
N ILE A 76 -9.21 -0.24 12.62
CA ILE A 76 -9.08 -1.30 11.63
C ILE A 76 -9.18 -2.68 12.29
N TYR A 77 -8.51 -2.88 13.43
CA TYR A 77 -8.57 -4.13 14.19
C TYR A 77 -10.00 -4.48 14.60
N MET A 78 -10.75 -3.52 15.16
CA MET A 78 -12.15 -3.68 15.53
C MET A 78 -13.03 -4.06 14.33
N ILE A 79 -12.86 -3.40 13.19
CA ILE A 79 -13.63 -3.73 11.97
C ILE A 79 -13.28 -5.13 11.49
N THR A 80 -12.00 -5.45 11.34
CA THR A 80 -11.52 -6.73 10.79
C THR A 80 -11.83 -7.95 11.69
N THR A 81 -12.00 -7.73 12.99
CA THR A 81 -12.40 -8.77 13.95
C THR A 81 -13.92 -8.89 14.12
N SER A 82 -14.71 -8.01 13.50
CA SER A 82 -16.17 -8.06 13.57
C SER A 82 -16.76 -9.21 12.74
N ASN A 83 -17.90 -9.73 13.18
CA ASN A 83 -18.66 -10.73 12.43
C ASN A 83 -19.03 -10.22 11.03
N THR A 84 -19.37 -8.93 10.89
CA THR A 84 -19.78 -8.31 9.63
C THR A 84 -18.66 -8.35 8.58
N TYR A 85 -17.41 -8.11 8.99
CA TYR A 85 -16.26 -8.16 8.08
C TYR A 85 -15.91 -9.60 7.67
N GLN A 86 -16.15 -10.57 8.56
CA GLN A 86 -15.85 -11.98 8.32
C GLN A 86 -16.93 -12.71 7.51
N LEU A 87 -18.03 -12.04 7.15
CA LEU A 87 -19.02 -12.60 6.24
C LEU A 87 -18.44 -12.78 4.83
N PRO A 88 -18.95 -13.76 4.05
CA PRO A 88 -18.54 -13.95 2.67
C PRO A 88 -18.72 -12.70 1.82
N SER A 89 -17.77 -12.45 0.95
CA SER A 89 -17.79 -11.29 0.05
C SER A 89 -18.90 -11.42 -0.97
N VAL A 90 -19.60 -10.32 -1.22
CA VAL A 90 -20.72 -10.25 -2.16
C VAL A 90 -20.31 -9.43 -3.38
N GLY A 91 -20.71 -9.86 -4.57
CA GLY A 91 -20.63 -9.00 -5.75
C GLY A 91 -21.98 -8.43 -6.11
N PHE A 92 -21.92 -7.36 -6.88
CA PHE A 92 -23.06 -6.68 -7.47
C PHE A 92 -22.96 -6.80 -8.99
N LYS A 93 -24.12 -6.73 -9.67
CA LYS A 93 -24.13 -6.72 -11.15
C LYS A 93 -23.90 -5.33 -11.70
N GLU A 94 -24.46 -4.33 -11.02
CA GLU A 94 -24.44 -2.94 -11.46
C GLU A 94 -24.02 -2.02 -10.30
N PRO A 95 -23.09 -1.07 -10.53
CA PRO A 95 -22.59 -0.16 -9.48
C PRO A 95 -23.69 0.61 -8.73
N GLU A 96 -24.81 0.88 -9.39
CA GLU A 96 -25.96 1.62 -8.89
C GLU A 96 -26.60 0.92 -7.68
N GLN A 97 -26.48 -0.41 -7.60
CA GLN A 97 -26.98 -1.22 -6.48
C GLN A 97 -26.31 -0.85 -5.15
N ILE A 98 -25.12 -0.27 -5.19
CA ILE A 98 -24.40 0.20 -4.02
C ILE A 98 -25.09 1.45 -3.45
N PHE A 99 -25.64 2.33 -4.29
CA PHE A 99 -26.19 3.64 -3.88
C PHE A 99 -27.68 3.60 -3.53
N VAL A 100 -28.32 2.44 -3.57
CA VAL A 100 -29.73 2.28 -3.20
C VAL A 100 -29.93 2.58 -1.72
N LYS A 101 -31.02 3.28 -1.38
CA LYS A 101 -31.34 3.63 0.02
C LYS A 101 -31.53 2.40 0.90
N ASP A 102 -32.24 1.39 0.39
CA ASP A 102 -32.51 0.13 1.10
C ASP A 102 -31.36 -0.88 1.00
N TYR A 103 -30.11 -0.38 0.96
CA TYR A 103 -28.94 -1.25 0.96
C TYR A 103 -28.88 -2.07 2.25
N THR A 104 -28.49 -3.34 2.16
CA THR A 104 -28.25 -4.19 3.33
C THR A 104 -26.84 -4.74 3.28
N PHE A 105 -26.05 -4.54 4.33
CA PHE A 105 -24.72 -5.13 4.44
C PHE A 105 -24.84 -6.65 4.58
N LYS A 106 -24.34 -7.37 3.58
CA LYS A 106 -24.26 -8.85 3.56
C LYS A 106 -22.83 -9.37 3.69
N GLY A 107 -21.85 -8.46 3.76
CA GLY A 107 -20.42 -8.74 3.77
C GLY A 107 -19.65 -7.67 3.01
N MET A 108 -18.37 -7.91 2.77
CA MET A 108 -17.52 -7.03 1.97
C MET A 108 -17.94 -7.04 0.49
N LEU A 109 -17.88 -5.87 -0.15
CA LEU A 109 -18.09 -5.77 -1.59
C LEU A 109 -16.82 -6.19 -2.35
N ARG A 110 -17.00 -7.12 -3.29
CA ARG A 110 -15.96 -7.48 -4.25
C ARG A 110 -15.59 -6.26 -5.08
N ARG A 111 -14.32 -5.92 -5.10
CA ARG A 111 -13.79 -4.76 -5.83
C ARG A 111 -12.45 -5.06 -6.46
N ARG A 112 -12.10 -4.35 -7.53
CA ARG A 112 -10.77 -4.49 -8.12
C ARG A 112 -9.72 -3.85 -7.23
N MET A 113 -8.53 -4.43 -7.25
CA MET A 113 -7.35 -3.81 -6.67
C MET A 113 -7.06 -2.47 -7.36
N SER A 114 -6.64 -1.50 -6.56
CA SER A 114 -6.10 -0.25 -7.08
C SER A 114 -4.77 -0.47 -7.81
N ALA A 115 -4.37 0.47 -8.66
CA ALA A 115 -3.06 0.46 -9.32
C ALA A 115 -1.90 0.23 -8.32
N GLU A 116 -1.97 0.89 -7.16
CA GLU A 116 -0.98 0.78 -6.10
C GLU A 116 -1.01 -0.58 -5.43
N GLN A 117 -2.21 -1.12 -5.14
CA GLN A 117 -2.37 -2.44 -4.55
C GLN A 117 -1.86 -3.54 -5.49
N PHE A 118 -2.19 -3.44 -6.78
CA PHE A 118 -1.70 -4.36 -7.81
C PHE A 118 -0.17 -4.31 -7.92
N ALA A 119 0.41 -3.13 -8.07
CA ALA A 119 1.86 -2.98 -8.17
C ALA A 119 2.59 -3.46 -6.90
N ASP A 120 2.01 -3.22 -5.71
CA ASP A 120 2.55 -3.70 -4.44
C ASP A 120 2.45 -5.23 -4.31
N ALA A 121 1.37 -5.85 -4.81
CA ALA A 121 1.19 -7.30 -4.81
C ALA A 121 2.16 -7.99 -5.78
N VAL A 122 2.32 -7.45 -6.99
CA VAL A 122 3.34 -7.93 -7.95
C VAL A 122 4.74 -7.81 -7.35
N SER A 123 5.03 -6.69 -6.68
CA SER A 123 6.33 -6.44 -6.05
C SER A 123 6.67 -7.42 -4.93
N SER A 124 5.67 -7.87 -4.16
CA SER A 124 5.89 -8.81 -3.05
C SER A 124 6.05 -10.26 -3.51
N ILE A 125 5.42 -10.63 -4.62
CA ILE A 125 5.41 -12.01 -5.12
C ILE A 125 6.58 -12.25 -6.07
N VAL A 126 6.74 -11.39 -7.07
CA VAL A 126 7.62 -11.62 -8.22
C VAL A 126 8.93 -10.88 -8.05
N ALA A 127 8.91 -9.55 -8.20
CA ALA A 127 10.08 -8.69 -8.04
C ALA A 127 9.61 -7.23 -7.91
N PRO A 128 10.38 -6.35 -7.22
CA PRO A 128 10.01 -4.95 -7.06
C PRO A 128 9.72 -4.26 -8.40
N VAL A 129 8.49 -3.72 -8.54
CA VAL A 129 8.03 -3.04 -9.77
C VAL A 129 8.73 -1.69 -9.96
N PHE A 130 9.11 -1.05 -8.85
CA PHE A 130 9.79 0.23 -8.83
C PHE A 130 11.15 0.10 -8.14
N PRO A 131 12.20 0.74 -8.69
CA PRO A 131 13.46 0.90 -7.97
C PRO A 131 13.31 1.95 -6.86
N ASP A 132 14.20 1.89 -5.87
CA ASP A 132 14.21 2.82 -4.73
C ASP A 132 14.37 4.29 -5.16
N SER A 133 15.00 4.54 -6.32
CA SER A 133 15.19 5.89 -6.88
C SER A 133 13.89 6.61 -7.24
N LEU A 134 12.78 5.90 -7.42
CA LEU A 134 11.48 6.51 -7.72
C LEU A 134 10.66 6.88 -6.47
N VAL A 135 11.15 6.54 -5.28
CA VAL A 135 10.50 6.90 -4.02
C VAL A 135 10.66 8.41 -3.77
N LYS A 136 9.55 9.15 -3.82
CA LYS A 136 9.56 10.61 -3.59
C LYS A 136 9.41 10.95 -2.11
N TYR A 137 8.69 10.13 -1.36
CA TYR A 137 8.43 10.37 0.05
C TYR A 137 8.68 9.11 0.85
N ASN A 138 9.61 9.19 1.81
CA ASN A 138 9.86 8.10 2.75
C ASN A 138 9.42 8.55 4.17
N PRO A 139 8.22 8.16 4.64
CA PRO A 139 7.75 8.52 5.97
C PRO A 139 8.63 7.94 7.09
N PHE A 140 9.38 6.88 6.80
CA PHE A 140 10.21 6.18 7.78
C PHE A 140 11.64 6.71 7.89
N ALA A 141 12.04 7.67 7.04
CA ALA A 141 13.39 8.21 7.03
C ALA A 141 13.83 8.73 8.42
N LYS A 142 12.95 9.44 9.14
CA LYS A 142 13.23 9.95 10.50
C LYS A 142 13.49 8.83 11.53
N SER A 143 12.70 7.75 11.48
CA SER A 143 12.84 6.61 12.40
C SER A 143 14.15 5.83 12.21
N ILE A 144 14.70 5.83 10.99
CA ILE A 144 15.98 5.19 10.67
C ILE A 144 17.14 6.04 11.23
N VAL A 145 17.04 7.38 11.15
CA VAL A 145 18.01 8.30 11.75
C VAL A 145 18.06 8.12 13.28
N GLU A 146 16.91 8.08 13.96
CA GLU A 146 16.88 7.88 15.41
C GLU A 146 17.51 6.54 15.84
N LYS A 147 17.17 5.43 15.18
CA LYS A 147 17.73 4.10 15.49
C LYS A 147 19.23 3.97 15.18
N SER A 148 19.72 4.65 14.15
CA SER A 148 21.14 4.65 13.78
C SER A 148 21.98 5.52 14.71
N VAL A 149 21.45 6.66 15.17
CA VAL A 149 22.06 7.52 16.20
C VAL A 149 22.21 6.76 17.53
N VAL A 150 21.20 5.99 17.93
CA VAL A 150 21.25 5.14 19.14
C VAL A 150 22.31 4.03 19.02
N LYS A 151 22.47 3.39 17.85
CA LYS A 151 23.56 2.41 17.64
C LYS A 151 24.96 3.03 17.65
N LYS A 152 25.13 4.22 17.08
CA LYS A 152 26.42 4.95 17.07
C LYS A 152 26.79 5.47 18.46
N SER A 153 25.84 5.87 19.30
CA SER A 153 26.12 6.31 20.68
C SER A 153 26.54 5.15 21.59
N ILE A 154 26.02 3.94 21.36
CA ILE A 154 26.48 2.71 22.02
C ILE A 154 27.92 2.36 21.58
N ALA A 155 28.25 2.51 20.29
CA ALA A 155 29.59 2.27 19.76
C ALA A 155 30.63 3.33 20.17
N LYS A 156 30.22 4.60 20.34
CA LYS A 156 31.12 5.68 20.83
C LYS A 156 31.48 5.53 22.31
N LYS A 157 30.65 4.85 23.11
CA LYS A 157 30.96 4.58 24.53
C LYS A 157 32.15 3.63 24.74
N SER A 158 32.55 2.86 23.71
CA SER A 158 33.73 1.98 23.79
C SER A 158 35.02 2.60 23.25
N SER A 159 35.00 3.83 22.75
CA SER A 159 36.19 4.47 22.19
C SER A 159 36.18 5.98 22.43
N ASN A 160 36.53 6.43 23.64
CA ASN A 160 37.01 7.79 23.78
C ASN A 160 38.06 7.96 24.87
N LYS A 161 39.31 8.07 24.45
CA LYS A 161 40.40 8.71 25.19
C LYS A 161 41.32 9.39 24.17
N LYS A 162 41.09 10.68 23.87
CA LYS A 162 42.11 11.75 23.96
C LYS A 162 41.67 13.12 23.38
N SER A 163 42.00 14.10 24.22
CA SER A 163 42.35 15.53 24.13
C SER A 163 42.15 16.40 22.88
N ASP A 164 41.76 17.63 23.23
CA ASP A 164 41.61 18.86 22.48
C ASP A 164 42.88 19.36 21.75
N THR A 165 42.71 19.81 20.50
CA THR A 165 43.18 21.10 19.96
C THR A 165 42.56 21.36 18.58
N ASP A 166 42.45 22.64 18.20
CA ASP A 166 42.01 23.21 16.91
C ASP A 166 40.50 23.44 16.70
N LYS A 167 40.07 24.64 17.09
CA LYS A 167 38.69 25.14 17.05
C LYS A 167 38.33 26.05 15.85
N LEU A 168 39.18 26.27 14.83
CA LEU A 168 38.82 27.18 13.72
C LEU A 168 38.90 26.63 12.29
N ALA A 169 39.45 25.43 12.06
CA ALA A 169 39.24 24.67 10.82
C ALA A 169 37.94 23.83 10.86
N GLY A 170 37.26 23.83 12.02
CA GLY A 170 36.19 22.92 12.36
C GLY A 170 34.87 23.20 11.67
N GLU A 171 34.52 24.43 11.29
CA GLU A 171 33.20 24.73 10.73
C GLU A 171 33.03 24.27 9.28
N LYS A 172 34.06 24.42 8.43
CA LYS A 172 34.03 23.89 7.05
C LYS A 172 34.13 22.36 7.02
N LEU A 173 35.04 21.78 7.81
CA LEU A 173 35.13 20.32 7.95
C LEU A 173 33.88 19.73 8.60
N ALA A 174 33.20 20.43 9.53
CA ALA A 174 31.96 19.96 10.11
C ALA A 174 30.79 20.04 9.12
N ALA A 175 30.73 21.07 8.28
CA ALA A 175 29.72 21.17 7.22
C ALA A 175 29.91 20.08 6.16
N ASP A 176 31.13 19.85 5.68
CA ASP A 176 31.43 18.79 4.71
C ASP A 176 31.25 17.39 5.34
N ARG A 177 31.57 17.24 6.63
CA ARG A 177 31.31 16.00 7.38
C ARG A 177 29.83 15.79 7.65
N LEU A 178 29.04 16.84 7.87
CA LEU A 178 27.57 16.76 7.99
C LEU A 178 26.94 16.37 6.65
N VAL A 179 27.41 16.93 5.53
CA VAL A 179 26.95 16.57 4.19
C VAL A 179 27.35 15.14 3.87
N ALA A 180 28.59 14.73 4.16
CA ALA A 180 29.04 13.35 4.00
C ALA A 180 28.30 12.38 4.92
N GLU A 181 28.04 12.74 6.17
CA GLU A 181 27.24 11.94 7.10
C GLU A 181 25.79 11.84 6.65
N LYS A 182 25.23 12.88 6.04
CA LYS A 182 23.88 12.88 5.47
C LYS A 182 23.80 12.01 4.22
N LEU A 183 24.82 12.06 3.34
CA LEU A 183 24.95 11.18 2.17
C LEU A 183 25.17 9.71 2.56
N VAL A 184 25.98 9.46 3.61
CA VAL A 184 26.19 8.11 4.16
C VAL A 184 24.92 7.63 4.86
N ALA A 185 24.18 8.49 5.55
CA ALA A 185 22.89 8.17 6.13
C ALA A 185 21.84 7.88 5.04
N GLU A 186 21.80 8.64 3.94
CA GLU A 186 20.94 8.37 2.78
C GLU A 186 21.30 7.03 2.12
N LYS A 187 22.59 6.71 1.96
CA LYS A 187 23.05 5.39 1.49
C LYS A 187 22.70 4.25 2.45
N LEU A 188 22.84 4.45 3.76
CA LEU A 188 22.46 3.47 4.78
C LEU A 188 20.94 3.30 4.91
N VAL A 189 20.17 4.36 4.63
CA VAL A 189 18.70 4.33 4.52
C VAL A 189 18.27 3.53 3.28
N ALA A 190 19.03 3.61 2.18
CA ALA A 190 18.83 2.75 1.01
C ALA A 190 19.17 1.28 1.29
N GLU A 191 20.20 1.00 2.09
CA GLU A 191 20.57 -0.38 2.46
C GLU A 191 19.66 -1.03 3.51
N LYS A 192 18.86 -0.24 4.25
CA LYS A 192 17.91 -0.73 5.27
C LYS A 192 16.58 0.00 5.21
N SER A 193 15.94 -0.02 4.05
CA SER A 193 14.51 0.24 3.96
C SER A 193 13.79 -0.79 4.86
N ILE A 194 12.95 -0.31 5.78
CA ILE A 194 12.04 -1.17 6.57
C ILE A 194 11.04 -1.88 5.64
N LEU A 195 10.87 -1.35 4.43
CA LEU A 195 10.01 -1.87 3.38
C LEU A 195 10.84 -2.83 2.51
N LEU A 196 10.34 -4.06 2.34
CA LEU A 196 10.96 -5.08 1.47
C LEU A 196 11.11 -4.61 0.01
N TYR A 197 10.27 -3.66 -0.41
CA TYR A 197 10.27 -3.03 -1.72
C TYR A 197 9.62 -1.64 -1.64
N PRO A 198 9.91 -0.73 -2.59
CA PRO A 198 9.21 0.55 -2.72
C PRO A 198 7.71 0.40 -2.88
N ARG A 199 6.93 0.91 -1.91
CA ARG A 199 5.47 0.94 -2.01
C ARG A 199 5.03 1.92 -3.10
N ALA A 200 4.13 1.49 -3.97
CA ALA A 200 3.61 2.28 -5.09
C ALA A 200 2.97 3.62 -4.65
N SER A 201 2.39 3.66 -3.46
CA SER A 201 1.83 4.89 -2.86
C SER A 201 2.88 5.97 -2.59
N LEU A 202 4.14 5.58 -2.37
CA LEU A 202 5.27 6.47 -2.08
C LEU A 202 6.03 6.91 -3.34
N VAL A 203 5.72 6.27 -4.48
CA VAL A 203 6.34 6.50 -5.78
C VAL A 203 5.58 7.58 -6.57
N VAL A 204 6.33 8.35 -7.36
CA VAL A 204 5.75 9.37 -8.25
C VAL A 204 4.83 8.72 -9.30
N ASN A 205 3.68 9.37 -9.52
CA ASN A 205 3.12 9.62 -10.85
C ASN A 205 3.83 8.96 -12.06
N ASN A 206 3.45 7.81 -12.62
CA ASN A 206 4.08 7.30 -13.86
C ASN A 206 3.08 6.64 -14.81
N SER A 207 3.49 6.44 -16.08
CA SER A 207 2.63 5.91 -17.14
C SER A 207 2.00 4.57 -16.78
N PHE A 208 2.76 3.66 -16.17
CA PHE A 208 2.27 2.35 -15.73
C PHE A 208 1.14 2.51 -14.69
N LEU A 209 1.35 3.30 -13.63
CA LEU A 209 0.32 3.51 -12.61
C LEU A 209 -0.90 4.26 -13.15
N THR A 210 -0.69 5.24 -14.03
CA THR A 210 -1.79 5.95 -14.71
C THR A 210 -2.61 5.00 -15.59
N ALA A 211 -1.95 4.11 -16.36
CA ALA A 211 -2.62 3.10 -17.18
C ALA A 211 -3.46 2.13 -16.35
N LEU A 212 -3.01 1.81 -15.13
CA LEU A 212 -3.75 0.99 -14.16
C LEU A 212 -4.82 1.78 -13.36
N GLY A 213 -5.08 3.05 -13.70
CA GLY A 213 -6.14 3.85 -13.10
C GLY A 213 -5.73 4.61 -11.82
N ARG A 214 -4.44 4.94 -11.64
CA ARG A 214 -4.03 5.90 -10.61
C ARG A 214 -4.46 7.32 -11.01
N PRO A 215 -5.26 8.01 -10.17
CA PRO A 215 -5.66 9.39 -10.46
C PRO A 215 -4.46 10.35 -10.52
N ASN A 216 -4.60 11.39 -11.35
CA ASN A 216 -3.65 12.49 -11.35
C ASN A 216 -3.80 13.31 -10.07
N ARG A 217 -2.71 13.92 -9.61
CA ARG A 217 -2.73 14.75 -8.38
C ARG A 217 -3.60 15.99 -8.50
N GLU A 218 -3.88 16.42 -9.73
CA GLU A 218 -4.72 17.58 -10.03
C GLU A 218 -6.22 17.27 -9.96
N THR A 219 -6.61 15.98 -9.93
CA THR A 219 -8.01 15.58 -9.88
C THR A 219 -8.36 14.94 -8.53
N VAL A 220 -9.45 15.42 -7.92
CA VAL A 220 -10.03 14.78 -6.74
C VAL A 220 -10.94 13.66 -7.23
N SER A 221 -10.48 12.43 -7.12
CA SER A 221 -11.25 11.22 -7.43
C SER A 221 -11.51 10.48 -6.13
N THR A 222 -12.79 10.35 -5.77
CA THR A 222 -13.22 9.75 -4.51
C THR A 222 -13.82 8.36 -4.69
N SER A 223 -14.11 7.99 -5.94
CA SER A 223 -14.42 6.64 -6.38
C SER A 223 -13.38 6.17 -7.41
N ARG A 224 -13.12 4.86 -7.45
CA ARG A 224 -12.31 4.24 -8.51
C ARG A 224 -13.23 3.48 -9.45
N GLU A 225 -12.99 3.62 -10.75
CA GLU A 225 -13.68 2.82 -11.75
C GLU A 225 -13.34 1.33 -11.54
N SER A 226 -14.37 0.50 -11.42
CA SER A 226 -14.24 -0.94 -11.26
C SER A 226 -14.12 -1.67 -12.60
N GLN A 227 -14.33 -0.98 -13.72
CA GLN A 227 -14.29 -1.53 -15.06
C GLN A 227 -12.84 -1.66 -15.56
N ALA A 228 -12.54 -2.70 -16.34
CA ALA A 228 -11.24 -2.80 -17.00
C ALA A 228 -11.16 -1.77 -18.12
N ASN A 229 -10.12 -0.93 -18.10
CA ASN A 229 -9.85 -0.01 -19.20
C ASN A 229 -9.03 -0.72 -20.30
N LEU A 230 -9.27 -0.40 -21.57
CA LEU A 230 -8.46 -0.89 -22.69
C LEU A 230 -6.97 -0.58 -22.48
N LEU A 231 -6.66 0.62 -21.97
CA LEU A 231 -5.28 1.02 -21.67
C LEU A 231 -4.64 0.12 -20.61
N GLN A 232 -5.41 -0.27 -19.59
CA GLN A 232 -4.95 -1.19 -18.56
C GLN A 232 -4.67 -2.58 -19.16
N ALA A 233 -5.56 -3.09 -20.01
CA ALA A 233 -5.37 -4.38 -20.67
C ALA A 233 -4.12 -4.38 -21.58
N LEU A 234 -3.90 -3.29 -22.32
CA LEU A 234 -2.73 -3.13 -23.17
C LEU A 234 -1.43 -3.06 -22.36
N GLU A 235 -1.41 -2.30 -21.26
CA GLU A 235 -0.25 -2.22 -20.37
C GLU A 235 0.08 -3.57 -19.72
N LEU A 236 -0.92 -4.36 -19.33
CA LEU A 236 -0.70 -5.69 -18.74
C LEU A 236 -0.31 -6.75 -19.78
N THR A 237 -0.60 -6.54 -21.06
CA THR A 237 -0.23 -7.48 -22.13
C THR A 237 1.14 -7.15 -22.72
N ASN A 238 1.36 -5.87 -23.06
CA ASN A 238 2.51 -5.42 -23.84
C ASN A 238 3.42 -4.42 -23.09
N GLY A 239 3.08 -4.04 -21.86
CA GLY A 239 3.83 -3.05 -21.10
C GLY A 239 5.26 -3.50 -20.79
N GLU A 240 6.23 -2.68 -21.17
CA GLU A 240 7.65 -2.97 -20.98
C GLU A 240 8.01 -3.16 -19.50
N ARG A 241 7.47 -2.29 -18.63
CA ARG A 241 7.74 -2.35 -17.18
C ARG A 241 7.23 -3.65 -16.57
N PHE A 242 6.00 -4.04 -16.88
CA PHE A 242 5.40 -5.26 -16.35
C PHE A 242 6.19 -6.49 -16.81
N ASN A 243 6.45 -6.61 -18.11
CA ASN A 243 7.19 -7.74 -18.67
C ASN A 243 8.63 -7.84 -18.16
N THR A 244 9.31 -6.69 -17.98
CA THR A 244 10.67 -6.66 -17.40
C THR A 244 10.68 -7.17 -15.96
N VAL A 245 9.67 -6.80 -15.16
CA VAL A 245 9.52 -7.25 -13.77
C VAL A 245 9.25 -8.76 -13.73
N LEU A 246 8.37 -9.27 -14.59
CA LEU A 246 8.07 -10.70 -14.68
C LEU A 246 9.32 -11.50 -15.06
N LYS A 247 10.07 -11.04 -16.07
CA LYS A 247 11.32 -11.68 -16.49
C LYS A 247 12.36 -11.72 -15.37
N LYS A 248 12.57 -10.60 -14.69
CA LYS A 248 13.50 -10.51 -13.55
C LYS A 248 13.09 -11.44 -12.41
N GLY A 249 11.81 -11.42 -12.03
CA GLY A 249 11.32 -12.30 -10.98
C GLY A 249 11.39 -13.77 -11.38
N ALA A 250 11.20 -14.10 -12.65
CA ALA A 250 11.35 -15.47 -13.16
C ALA A 250 12.81 -15.96 -13.04
N GLU A 251 13.80 -15.11 -13.34
CA GLU A 251 15.22 -15.42 -13.13
C GLU A 251 15.54 -15.68 -11.65
N ASP A 252 14.99 -14.86 -10.76
CA ASP A 252 15.20 -14.99 -9.32
C ASP A 252 14.51 -16.24 -8.75
N TRP A 253 13.30 -16.54 -9.20
CA TRP A 253 12.58 -17.75 -8.81
C TRP A 253 13.23 -19.02 -9.36
N LYS A 254 13.77 -18.99 -10.58
CA LYS A 254 14.52 -20.13 -11.15
C LYS A 254 15.78 -20.46 -10.33
N LYS A 255 16.46 -19.45 -9.78
CA LYS A 255 17.60 -19.66 -8.87
C LYS A 255 17.16 -20.25 -7.53
N LYS A 256 15.98 -19.86 -7.05
CA LYS A 256 15.45 -20.25 -5.75
C LYS A 256 14.78 -21.63 -5.75
N TYR A 257 14.05 -21.97 -6.79
CA TYR A 257 13.25 -23.19 -6.90
C TYR A 257 13.71 -24.00 -8.12
N ARG A 258 14.16 -25.25 -7.90
CA ARG A 258 14.66 -26.13 -8.97
C ARG A 258 13.57 -26.96 -9.66
N GLN A 259 12.44 -27.18 -9.01
CA GLN A 259 11.35 -28.02 -9.51
C GLN A 259 10.14 -27.18 -9.91
N GLY A 260 9.57 -27.45 -11.08
CA GLY A 260 8.37 -26.77 -11.58
C GLY A 260 7.16 -26.95 -10.63
N ASP A 261 6.97 -28.16 -10.10
CA ASP A 261 5.89 -28.47 -9.17
C ASP A 261 5.90 -27.58 -7.91
N VAL A 262 7.09 -27.22 -7.41
CA VAL A 262 7.26 -26.33 -6.25
C VAL A 262 6.94 -24.89 -6.64
N ILE A 263 7.37 -24.44 -7.81
CA ILE A 263 7.08 -23.10 -8.33
C ILE A 263 5.56 -22.90 -8.43
N ILE A 264 4.84 -23.87 -9.00
CA ILE A 264 3.38 -23.81 -9.15
C ILE A 264 2.72 -23.65 -7.78
N LYS A 265 3.02 -24.55 -6.82
CA LYS A 265 2.39 -24.48 -5.50
C LYS A 265 2.71 -23.16 -4.79
N GLU A 266 3.95 -22.71 -4.88
CA GLU A 266 4.37 -21.48 -4.21
C GLU A 266 3.68 -20.25 -4.79
N ILE A 267 3.53 -20.14 -6.11
CA ILE A 267 2.84 -18.97 -6.67
C ILE A 267 1.36 -18.97 -6.35
N TYR A 268 0.68 -20.11 -6.38
CA TYR A 268 -0.73 -20.19 -5.99
C TYR A 268 -0.92 -19.80 -4.52
N ARG A 269 -0.05 -20.27 -3.62
CA ARG A 269 -0.06 -19.87 -2.21
C ARG A 269 0.18 -18.38 -2.03
N LYS A 270 1.17 -17.80 -2.72
CA LYS A 270 1.54 -16.39 -2.58
C LYS A 270 0.57 -15.42 -3.25
N ALA A 271 0.03 -15.79 -4.40
CA ALA A 271 -0.84 -14.94 -5.20
C ALA A 271 -2.32 -15.08 -4.83
N LEU A 272 -2.78 -16.29 -4.56
CA LEU A 272 -4.20 -16.60 -4.33
C LEU A 272 -4.50 -17.10 -2.90
N GLY A 273 -3.48 -17.31 -2.06
CA GLY A 273 -3.67 -17.75 -0.68
C GLY A 273 -4.14 -19.20 -0.53
N ARG A 274 -4.16 -19.99 -1.61
CA ARG A 274 -4.63 -21.38 -1.63
C ARG A 274 -3.73 -22.29 -2.44
N GLU A 275 -3.93 -23.60 -2.31
CA GLU A 275 -3.31 -24.59 -3.21
C GLU A 275 -3.96 -24.56 -4.60
N PRO A 276 -3.20 -24.92 -5.66
CA PRO A 276 -3.76 -25.11 -6.99
C PRO A 276 -4.71 -26.31 -7.00
N GLN A 277 -5.82 -26.17 -7.71
CA GLN A 277 -6.71 -27.30 -7.98
C GLN A 277 -6.04 -28.29 -8.93
N GLN A 278 -6.51 -29.54 -8.97
CA GLN A 278 -5.90 -30.57 -9.84
C GLN A 278 -5.86 -30.18 -11.32
N LYS A 279 -6.91 -29.51 -11.81
CA LYS A 279 -6.98 -29.01 -13.20
C LYS A 279 -5.96 -27.90 -13.45
N GLU A 280 -5.91 -26.91 -12.55
CA GLU A 280 -4.96 -25.79 -12.59
C GLU A 280 -3.51 -26.29 -12.56
N PHE A 281 -3.21 -27.23 -11.67
CA PHE A 281 -1.89 -27.83 -11.53
C PHE A 281 -1.46 -28.57 -12.80
N LYS A 282 -2.37 -29.34 -13.42
CA LYS A 282 -2.09 -30.07 -14.66
C LYS A 282 -1.74 -29.11 -15.80
N VAL A 283 -2.50 -28.01 -15.95
CA VAL A 283 -2.25 -26.99 -16.97
C VAL A 283 -0.92 -26.27 -16.69
N ALA A 284 -0.68 -25.83 -15.47
CA ALA A 284 0.56 -25.15 -15.11
C ALA A 284 1.79 -26.05 -15.31
N LYS A 285 1.68 -27.35 -15.01
CA LYS A 285 2.74 -28.33 -15.24
C LYS A 285 3.02 -28.55 -16.73
N GLN A 286 2.00 -28.51 -17.59
CA GLN A 286 2.19 -28.57 -19.03
C GLN A 286 2.97 -27.35 -19.56
N VAL A 287 2.77 -26.17 -18.97
CA VAL A 287 3.48 -24.93 -19.36
C VAL A 287 4.93 -24.95 -18.89
N LEU A 288 5.20 -25.36 -17.64
CA LEU A 288 6.54 -25.32 -17.05
C LEU A 288 7.42 -26.51 -17.45
N GLY A 289 6.83 -27.67 -17.73
CA GLY A 289 7.56 -28.92 -17.93
C GLY A 289 8.35 -29.37 -16.68
N ASP A 290 9.26 -30.33 -16.87
CA ASP A 290 10.10 -30.85 -15.78
C ASP A 290 11.29 -29.95 -15.42
N SER A 291 11.74 -29.12 -16.36
CA SER A 291 12.85 -28.17 -16.20
C SER A 291 12.42 -26.77 -16.66
N PRO A 292 11.90 -25.94 -15.74
CA PRO A 292 11.25 -24.69 -16.10
C PRO A 292 12.24 -23.66 -16.65
N GLY A 293 11.99 -23.22 -17.89
CA GLY A 293 12.66 -22.08 -18.51
C GLY A 293 12.26 -20.76 -17.83
N THR A 294 13.09 -19.72 -17.99
CA THR A 294 12.78 -18.39 -17.44
C THR A 294 11.52 -17.81 -18.08
N GLU A 295 11.33 -18.02 -19.39
CA GLU A 295 10.15 -17.55 -20.12
C GLU A 295 8.87 -18.24 -19.62
N ALA A 296 8.87 -19.58 -19.52
CA ALA A 296 7.71 -20.33 -19.01
C ALA A 296 7.28 -19.93 -17.58
N ILE A 297 8.24 -19.58 -16.71
CA ILE A 297 7.94 -19.03 -15.37
C ILE A 297 7.31 -17.63 -15.49
N GLY A 298 7.85 -16.78 -16.36
CA GLY A 298 7.30 -15.46 -16.64
C GLY A 298 5.86 -15.52 -17.18
N ASP A 299 5.59 -16.43 -18.10
CA ASP A 299 4.25 -16.66 -18.67
C ASP A 299 3.26 -17.18 -17.61
N LEU A 300 3.71 -18.05 -16.70
CA LEU A 300 2.90 -18.47 -15.56
C LEU A 300 2.56 -17.28 -14.64
N PHE A 301 3.52 -16.41 -14.35
CA PHE A 301 3.29 -15.22 -13.53
C PHE A 301 2.27 -14.30 -14.20
N TRP A 302 2.46 -14.05 -15.49
CA TRP A 302 1.55 -13.26 -16.31
C TRP A 302 0.12 -13.83 -16.27
N ALA A 303 -0.03 -15.12 -16.52
CA ALA A 303 -1.33 -15.80 -16.53
C ALA A 303 -2.05 -15.68 -15.18
N ILE A 304 -1.34 -15.91 -14.07
CA ILE A 304 -1.93 -15.82 -12.72
C ILE A 304 -2.31 -14.38 -12.38
N MET A 305 -1.48 -13.39 -12.72
CA MET A 305 -1.77 -11.97 -12.44
C MET A 305 -2.92 -11.39 -13.27
N LEU A 306 -3.24 -12.03 -14.40
CA LEU A 306 -4.39 -11.69 -15.22
C LEU A 306 -5.69 -12.36 -14.76
N LEU A 307 -5.64 -13.33 -13.85
CA LEU A 307 -6.85 -13.96 -13.33
C LEU A 307 -7.70 -12.92 -12.56
N PRO A 308 -9.04 -12.92 -12.75
CA PRO A 308 -9.93 -12.11 -11.92
C PRO A 308 -9.78 -12.38 -10.43
N GLU A 309 -9.46 -13.62 -10.04
CA GLU A 309 -9.19 -14.01 -8.66
C GLU A 309 -8.01 -13.23 -8.06
N PHE A 310 -6.96 -12.97 -8.84
CA PHE A 310 -5.85 -12.14 -8.40
C PHE A 310 -6.21 -10.66 -8.36
N GLN A 311 -6.95 -10.17 -9.37
CA GLN A 311 -7.22 -8.74 -9.55
C GLN A 311 -8.31 -8.17 -8.62
N ILE A 312 -9.05 -9.03 -7.92
CA ILE A 312 -10.21 -8.66 -7.10
C ILE A 312 -9.88 -8.91 -5.63
N ILE A 313 -10.25 -7.94 -4.80
CA ILE A 313 -10.30 -8.06 -3.35
C ILE A 313 -11.67 -8.63 -3.01
N TYR A 314 -11.65 -9.77 -2.31
CA TYR A 314 -12.80 -10.42 -1.71
C TYR A 314 -12.83 -10.04 -0.24
#